data_AF-A0A5C7TPQ2-F1
#
_entry.id   AF-A0A5C7TPQ2-F1
#
_cell.length_a   1.000
_cell.length_b   1.000
_cell.length_c   1.000
_cell.angle_alpha   90.00
_cell.angle_beta   90.00
_cell.angle_gamma   90.00
#
_symmetry.space_group_name_H-M   'P 1'
#
loop_
_entity.id
_entity.type
_entity.pdbx_description
1 polymer ?
#
loop_
_entity_poly.entity_id
_entity_poly.type
_entity_poly.pdbx_seq_one_letter_code
_entity_poly.pdbx_strand_id
1 'polypeptide(L)'
;MFQINALAKNVFKAAVCAVIPTDKIDENGETVKAEAHFIATFQSVSEEETEALVGQLNGVNESDLSRVSKLLKEQTRAVFIGFEKHPKHPFPFKNGDVDVQSSPETVALLLNSKEVVEAVRKAYNEARAGGVADKNLKK
;
A
#
# COMPACT_ATOMS: atom_id res chain seq x y z
N MET A 1 -1.90 -21.62 -13.14
CA MET A 1 -1.46 -22.63 -12.14
C MET A 1 -1.37 -21.92 -10.80
N PHE A 2 -2.19 -22.30 -9.80
CA PHE A 2 -2.21 -21.62 -8.50
C PHE A 2 -1.15 -22.22 -7.56
N GLN A 3 -0.41 -21.38 -6.83
CA GLN A 3 0.48 -21.85 -5.78
C GLN A 3 -0.33 -22.12 -4.52
N ILE A 4 -0.36 -23.38 -4.06
CA ILE A 4 -1.14 -23.83 -2.88
C ILE A 4 -0.80 -23.00 -1.64
N ASN A 5 0.46 -22.59 -1.49
CA ASN A 5 0.91 -21.74 -0.38
C ASN A 5 0.34 -20.31 -0.42
N ALA A 6 0.06 -19.76 -1.61
CA ALA A 6 -0.57 -18.45 -1.77
C ALA A 6 -2.07 -18.52 -1.47
N LEU A 7 -2.73 -19.64 -1.78
CA LEU A 7 -4.12 -19.91 -1.41
C LEU A 7 -4.26 -20.12 0.11
N ALA A 8 -3.36 -20.87 0.73
CA ALA A 8 -3.36 -21.10 2.17
C ALA A 8 -3.10 -19.83 2.99
N LYS A 9 -2.39 -18.85 2.42
CA LYS A 9 -2.07 -17.55 3.06
C LYS A 9 -2.93 -16.38 2.55
N ASN A 10 -3.88 -16.64 1.63
CA ASN A 10 -4.69 -15.62 0.94
C ASN A 10 -3.87 -14.40 0.48
N VAL A 11 -2.74 -14.66 -0.18
CA VAL A 11 -1.84 -13.61 -0.70
C VAL A 11 -2.27 -13.22 -2.10
N PHE A 12 -2.34 -11.92 -2.37
CA PHE A 12 -2.65 -11.38 -3.68
C PHE A 12 -1.78 -10.17 -4.02
N LYS A 13 -1.80 -9.76 -5.28
CA LYS A 13 -1.05 -8.60 -5.78
C LYS A 13 -1.99 -7.57 -6.37
N ALA A 14 -1.72 -6.30 -6.15
CA ALA A 14 -2.44 -5.21 -6.82
C ALA A 14 -1.48 -4.06 -7.18
N ALA A 15 -1.83 -3.34 -8.24
CA ALA A 15 -1.10 -2.15 -8.64
C ALA A 15 -1.38 -1.00 -7.66
N VAL A 16 -0.34 -0.28 -7.29
CA VAL A 16 -0.38 0.90 -6.43
C VAL A 16 0.17 2.08 -7.22
N CYS A 17 -0.56 3.19 -7.16
CA CYS A 17 -0.13 4.49 -7.65
C CYS A 17 -0.17 5.48 -6.49
N ALA A 18 1.00 5.87 -5.99
CA ALA A 18 1.13 6.88 -4.94
C ALA A 18 1.55 8.22 -5.53
N VAL A 19 0.85 9.29 -5.18
CA VAL A 19 1.22 10.65 -5.58
C VAL A 19 2.03 11.27 -4.45
N ILE A 20 3.31 11.50 -4.68
CA ILE A 20 4.28 11.89 -3.65
C ILE A 20 4.78 13.31 -3.96
N PRO A 21 4.82 14.22 -2.97
CA PRO A 21 5.44 15.53 -3.15
C PRO A 21 6.95 15.38 -3.38
N THR A 22 7.49 16.14 -4.33
CA THR A 22 8.92 16.20 -4.60
C THR A 22 9.57 17.40 -3.91
N ASP A 23 10.89 17.47 -3.97
CA ASP A 23 11.70 18.60 -3.49
C ASP A 23 11.65 19.83 -4.43
N LYS A 24 10.90 19.75 -5.54
CA LYS A 24 10.80 20.81 -6.53
C LYS A 24 9.54 21.67 -6.32
N ILE A 25 9.68 22.95 -6.63
CA ILE A 25 8.59 23.93 -6.68
C ILE A 25 8.39 24.33 -8.15
N ASP A 26 7.13 24.47 -8.57
CA ASP A 26 6.79 24.90 -9.92
C ASP A 26 6.79 26.44 -10.08
N GLU A 27 6.46 26.91 -11.28
CA GLU A 27 6.42 28.35 -11.60
C GLU A 27 5.34 29.12 -10.83
N ASN A 28 4.36 28.43 -10.23
CA ASN A 28 3.27 29.02 -9.45
C ASN A 28 3.56 29.01 -7.94
N GLY A 29 4.71 28.47 -7.51
CA GLY A 29 5.04 28.33 -6.10
C GLY A 29 4.44 27.09 -5.43
N GLU A 30 3.90 26.14 -6.21
CA GLU A 30 3.32 24.89 -5.71
C GLU A 30 4.35 23.76 -5.69
N THR A 31 4.20 22.81 -4.75
CA THR A 31 5.06 21.62 -4.70
C THR A 31 4.75 20.69 -5.86
N VAL A 32 5.76 20.40 -6.67
CA VAL A 32 5.65 19.44 -7.78
C VAL A 32 5.41 18.06 -7.20
N LYS A 33 4.40 17.36 -7.73
CA LYS A 33 4.05 16.00 -7.33
C LYS A 33 4.53 14.99 -8.39
N ALA A 34 5.03 13.85 -7.94
CA ALA A 34 5.42 12.74 -8.78
C ALA A 34 4.55 11.52 -8.51
N GLU A 35 4.39 10.65 -9.52
CA GLU A 35 3.67 9.39 -9.37
C GLU A 35 4.64 8.22 -9.20
N ALA A 36 4.47 7.47 -8.12
CA ALA A 36 5.19 6.24 -7.85
C ALA A 36 4.28 5.03 -8.15
N HIS A 37 4.64 4.28 -9.18
CA HIS A 37 3.90 3.10 -9.65
C HIS A 37 4.64 1.81 -9.28
N PHE A 38 3.98 0.92 -8.54
CA PHE A 38 4.55 -0.38 -8.16
C PHE A 38 3.45 -1.43 -7.98
N ILE A 39 3.84 -2.70 -7.90
CA ILE A 39 2.92 -3.78 -7.53
C ILE A 39 3.13 -4.07 -6.04
N ALA A 40 2.08 -3.95 -5.25
CA ALA A 40 2.09 -4.36 -3.85
C ALA A 40 1.66 -5.82 -3.72
N THR A 41 2.32 -6.53 -2.81
CA THR A 41 1.94 -7.87 -2.37
C THR A 41 1.23 -7.75 -1.04
N PHE A 42 0.01 -8.27 -0.98
CA PHE A 42 -0.87 -8.20 0.16
C PHE A 42 -1.13 -9.57 0.75
N GLN A 43 -1.28 -9.62 2.07
CA GLN A 43 -1.87 -10.74 2.78
C GLN A 43 -3.29 -10.38 3.20
N SER A 44 -4.25 -11.24 2.88
CA SER A 44 -5.62 -11.05 3.38
C SER A 44 -5.64 -11.39 4.87
N VAL A 45 -6.09 -10.43 5.67
CA VAL A 45 -6.46 -10.66 7.07
C VAL A 45 -7.90 -11.14 7.15
N SER A 46 -8.22 -11.89 8.22
CA SER A 46 -9.59 -12.34 8.49
C SER A 46 -10.54 -11.16 8.70
N GLU A 47 -11.85 -11.44 8.64
CA GLU A 47 -12.88 -10.42 8.92
C GLU A 47 -12.77 -9.92 10.36
N GLU A 48 -12.55 -10.82 11.33
CA GLU A 48 -12.32 -10.49 12.75
C GLU A 48 -11.12 -9.56 12.96
N GLU A 49 -9.99 -9.82 12.29
CA GLU A 49 -8.82 -8.94 12.34
C GLU A 49 -9.11 -7.58 11.68
N THR A 50 -9.87 -7.57 10.60
CA THR A 50 -10.28 -6.34 9.93
C THR A 50 -11.17 -5.48 10.85
N GLU A 51 -12.14 -6.09 11.52
CA GLU A 51 -13.03 -5.43 12.48
C GLU A 51 -12.26 -4.91 13.71
N ALA A 52 -11.32 -5.69 14.24
CA ALA A 52 -10.46 -5.26 15.34
C ALA A 52 -9.62 -4.03 14.96
N LEU A 53 -9.07 -4.02 13.74
CA LEU A 53 -8.31 -2.88 13.22
C LEU A 53 -9.22 -1.66 13.01
N VAL A 54 -10.38 -1.82 12.37
CA VAL A 54 -11.34 -0.71 12.16
C VAL A 54 -11.87 -0.15 13.47
N GLY A 55 -12.18 -1.02 14.45
CA GLY A 55 -12.64 -0.63 15.77
C GLY A 55 -11.64 0.25 16.53
N GLN A 56 -10.32 0.03 16.32
CA GLN A 56 -9.28 0.88 16.91
C GLN A 56 -9.29 2.30 16.35
N LEU A 57 -9.70 2.51 15.10
CA LEU A 57 -9.79 3.85 14.50
C LEU A 57 -11.04 4.61 14.95
N ASN A 58 -12.18 3.92 15.08
CA ASN A 58 -13.45 4.54 15.48
C ASN A 58 -13.41 5.12 16.90
N GLY A 59 -12.51 4.62 17.76
CA GLY A 59 -12.30 5.12 19.12
C GLY A 59 -11.30 6.26 19.24
N VAL A 60 -10.66 6.69 18.15
CA VAL A 60 -9.70 7.80 18.17
C VAL A 60 -10.39 9.09 17.77
N ASN A 61 -10.25 10.11 18.60
CA ASN A 61 -10.68 11.46 18.26
C ASN A 61 -9.84 11.96 17.07
N GLU A 62 -10.48 12.38 15.99
CA GLU A 62 -9.83 12.84 14.75
C GLU A 62 -8.85 14.01 14.98
N SER A 63 -8.99 14.72 16.11
CA SER A 63 -8.05 15.77 16.53
C SER A 63 -6.69 15.25 17.01
N ASP A 64 -6.54 13.96 17.31
CA ASP A 64 -5.23 13.31 17.55
C ASP A 64 -4.70 12.66 16.27
N LEU A 65 -4.34 13.54 15.31
CA LEU A 65 -3.80 13.16 14.01
C LEU A 65 -2.55 12.26 14.11
N SER A 66 -1.78 12.40 15.19
CA SER A 66 -0.57 11.60 15.44
C SER A 66 -0.92 10.14 15.70
N ARG A 67 -1.93 9.90 16.53
CA ARG A 67 -2.42 8.57 16.87
C ARG A 67 -3.14 7.91 15.71
N VAL A 68 -3.95 8.68 14.97
CA VAL A 68 -4.59 8.20 13.72
C VAL A 68 -3.52 7.74 12.73
N SER A 69 -2.51 8.58 12.45
CA SER A 69 -1.42 8.24 11.52
C SER A 69 -0.68 6.96 11.93
N LYS A 70 -0.37 6.82 13.23
CA LYS A 70 0.30 5.62 13.76
C LYS A 70 -0.55 4.35 13.55
N LEU A 71 -1.84 4.39 13.89
CA LEU A 71 -2.74 3.25 13.72
C LEU A 71 -2.89 2.87 12.25
N LEU A 72 -3.03 3.86 11.36
CA LEU A 72 -3.11 3.61 9.91
C LEU A 72 -1.85 2.91 9.38
N LYS A 73 -0.69 3.32 9.87
CA LYS A 73 0.59 2.69 9.53
C LYS A 73 0.64 1.24 10.01
N GLU A 74 0.23 0.98 11.27
CA GLU A 74 0.21 -0.37 11.86
C GLU A 74 -0.73 -1.31 11.11
N GLN A 75 -1.95 -0.85 10.79
CA GLN A 75 -2.89 -1.60 9.96
C GLN A 75 -2.33 -1.94 8.58
N THR A 76 -1.73 -0.94 7.92
CA THR A 76 -1.20 -1.13 6.58
C THR A 76 -0.04 -2.13 6.59
N ARG A 77 0.80 -2.11 7.64
CA ARG A 77 1.89 -3.08 7.82
C ARG A 77 1.39 -4.51 8.00
N ALA A 78 0.20 -4.72 8.57
CA ALA A 78 -0.37 -6.05 8.75
C ALA A 78 -0.75 -6.69 7.41
N VAL A 79 -1.15 -5.89 6.42
CA VAL A 79 -1.61 -6.39 5.11
C VAL A 79 -0.59 -6.24 3.99
N PHE A 80 0.28 -5.22 4.03
CA PHE A 80 1.28 -4.95 3.00
C PHE A 80 2.60 -5.63 3.34
N ILE A 81 2.89 -6.74 2.65
CA ILE A 81 4.01 -7.63 2.97
C ILE A 81 5.19 -7.56 1.99
N GLY A 82 5.04 -6.83 0.88
CA GLY A 82 6.13 -6.64 -0.07
C GLY A 82 5.72 -5.89 -1.33
N PHE A 83 6.69 -5.61 -2.20
CA PHE A 83 6.46 -4.88 -3.45
C PHE A 83 7.39 -5.34 -4.57
N GLU A 84 7.01 -5.07 -5.81
CA GLU A 84 7.83 -5.30 -6.99
C GLU A 84 7.58 -4.25 -8.07
N LYS A 85 8.45 -4.23 -9.07
CA LYS A 85 8.37 -3.30 -10.19
C LYS A 85 7.09 -3.50 -10.99
N HIS A 86 6.40 -2.40 -11.30
CA HIS A 86 5.28 -2.43 -12.22
C HIS A 86 5.76 -2.71 -13.66
N PRO A 87 5.10 -3.60 -14.43
CA PRO A 87 5.59 -4.02 -15.75
C PRO A 87 5.67 -2.89 -16.79
N LYS A 88 4.88 -1.82 -16.61
CA LYS A 88 4.77 -0.70 -17.55
C LYS A 88 5.36 0.63 -17.08
N HIS A 89 5.84 0.69 -15.84
CA HIS A 89 6.32 1.95 -15.25
C HIS A 89 7.75 1.79 -14.71
N PRO A 90 8.57 2.85 -14.70
CA PRO A 90 9.86 2.82 -14.04
C PRO A 90 9.67 2.52 -12.55
N PHE A 91 10.64 1.81 -11.96
CA PHE A 91 10.55 1.49 -10.54
C PHE A 91 10.86 2.75 -9.71
N PRO A 92 9.98 3.15 -8.79
CA PRO A 92 10.08 4.45 -8.13
C PRO A 92 11.03 4.46 -6.94
N PHE A 93 11.45 3.30 -6.43
CA PHE A 93 12.19 3.19 -5.17
C PHE A 93 13.66 2.86 -5.40
N LYS A 94 14.51 3.83 -5.06
CA LYS A 94 15.97 3.71 -5.17
C LYS A 94 16.66 4.09 -3.86
N ASN A 95 17.78 3.46 -3.58
CA ASN A 95 18.74 3.85 -2.56
C ASN A 95 20.06 4.18 -3.24
N GLY A 96 20.32 5.47 -3.47
CA GLY A 96 21.34 5.92 -4.42
C GLY A 96 21.00 5.44 -5.84
N ASP A 97 21.93 4.75 -6.48
CA ASP A 97 21.76 4.23 -7.85
C ASP A 97 21.13 2.83 -7.92
N VAL A 98 20.83 2.20 -6.78
CA VAL A 98 20.36 0.82 -6.72
C VAL A 98 18.86 0.77 -6.44
N ASP A 99 18.13 -0.03 -7.22
CA ASP A 99 16.72 -0.32 -6.99
C ASP A 99 16.53 -1.05 -5.65
N VAL A 100 15.61 -0.55 -4.83
CA VAL A 100 15.35 -1.10 -3.49
C VAL A 100 14.66 -2.45 -3.60
N GLN A 101 15.21 -3.47 -2.94
CA GLN A 101 14.56 -4.78 -2.85
C GLN A 101 13.46 -4.79 -1.79
N SER A 102 12.41 -5.58 -2.04
CA SER A 102 11.34 -5.78 -1.07
C SER A 102 11.83 -6.62 0.12
N SER A 103 11.79 -6.01 1.30
CA SER A 103 12.08 -6.64 2.59
C SER A 103 11.17 -6.03 3.67
N PRO A 104 11.03 -6.67 4.85
CA PRO A 104 10.26 -6.09 5.95
C PRO A 104 10.75 -4.70 6.37
N GLU A 105 12.05 -4.43 6.24
CA GLU A 105 12.68 -3.16 6.58
C GLU A 105 12.33 -2.07 5.56
N THR A 106 12.39 -2.39 4.26
CA THR A 106 12.07 -1.44 3.19
C THR A 106 10.56 -1.16 3.12
N VAL A 107 9.73 -2.15 3.42
CA VAL A 107 8.29 -1.95 3.66
C VAL A 107 8.05 -1.00 4.82
N ALA A 108 8.72 -1.21 5.96
CA ALA A 108 8.57 -0.32 7.12
C ALA A 108 9.02 1.12 6.82
N LEU A 109 10.05 1.28 5.99
CA LEU A 109 10.54 2.57 5.52
C LEU A 109 9.52 3.28 4.60
N LEU A 110 8.96 2.56 3.62
CA LEU A 110 7.95 3.10 2.71
C LEU A 110 6.70 3.58 3.47
N LEU A 111 6.30 2.86 4.50
CA LEU A 111 5.16 3.22 5.36
C LEU A 111 5.43 4.42 6.28
N ASN A 112 6.59 5.07 6.22
CA ASN A 112 6.79 6.39 6.82
C ASN A 112 6.15 7.52 5.98
N SER A 113 5.89 7.31 4.69
CA SER A 113 5.15 8.26 3.87
C SER A 113 3.65 8.03 4.03
N LYS A 114 2.92 9.09 4.39
CA LYS A 114 1.47 9.06 4.50
C LYS A 114 0.83 8.76 3.13
N GLU A 115 1.36 9.34 2.07
CA GLU A 115 0.90 9.17 0.70
C GLU A 115 1.00 7.71 0.25
N VAL A 116 2.10 7.04 0.61
CA VAL A 116 2.27 5.60 0.35
C VAL A 116 1.29 4.78 1.19
N VAL A 117 1.12 5.08 2.47
CA VAL A 117 0.13 4.41 3.34
C VAL A 117 -1.28 4.51 2.74
N GLU A 118 -1.69 5.71 2.33
CA GLU A 118 -3.00 5.96 1.73
C GLU A 118 -3.19 5.22 0.40
N ALA A 119 -2.19 5.29 -0.49
CA ALA A 119 -2.25 4.61 -1.78
C ALA A 119 -2.29 3.07 -1.65
N VAL A 120 -1.50 2.51 -0.74
CA VAL A 120 -1.46 1.07 -0.47
C VAL A 120 -2.80 0.59 0.12
N ARG A 121 -3.37 1.34 1.08
CA ARG A 121 -4.70 1.01 1.64
C ARG A 121 -5.80 1.09 0.60
N LYS A 122 -5.79 2.13 -0.23
CA LYS A 122 -6.74 2.27 -1.33
C LYS A 122 -6.66 1.06 -2.27
N ALA A 123 -5.45 0.68 -2.70
CA ALA A 123 -5.25 -0.48 -3.56
C ALA A 123 -5.69 -1.80 -2.91
N TYR A 124 -5.39 -2.01 -1.62
CA TYR A 124 -5.86 -3.18 -0.87
C TYR A 124 -7.39 -3.25 -0.82
N ASN A 125 -8.05 -2.14 -0.47
CA ASN A 125 -9.50 -2.05 -0.37
C ASN A 125 -10.17 -2.24 -1.73
N GLU A 126 -9.65 -1.64 -2.80
CA GLU A 126 -10.17 -1.82 -4.15
C GLU A 126 -10.00 -3.26 -4.65
N ALA A 127 -8.88 -3.90 -4.31
CA ALA A 127 -8.62 -5.30 -4.65
C ALA A 127 -9.49 -6.29 -3.84
N ARG A 128 -9.90 -5.94 -2.61
CA ARG A 128 -10.86 -6.75 -1.81
C ARG A 128 -12.32 -6.45 -2.13
N ALA A 129 -12.70 -5.19 -2.26
CA ALA A 129 -14.08 -4.74 -2.47
C ALA A 129 -14.54 -4.94 -3.92
N GLY A 130 -13.61 -4.84 -4.87
CA GLY A 130 -13.87 -5.17 -6.26
C GLY A 130 -13.68 -6.66 -6.50
N GLY A 131 -14.74 -7.36 -6.87
CA GLY A 131 -14.74 -8.78 -7.24
C GLY A 131 -13.60 -9.16 -8.19
N VAL A 132 -12.47 -9.58 -7.63
CA VAL A 132 -11.41 -10.30 -8.35
C VAL A 132 -11.95 -11.65 -8.81
N ALA A 133 -12.98 -12.19 -8.13
CA ALA A 133 -13.83 -13.24 -8.66
C ALA A 133 -14.57 -12.77 -9.94
N ASP A 134 -15.30 -11.65 -9.90
CA ASP A 134 -16.10 -11.19 -11.05
C ASP A 134 -15.29 -10.68 -12.26
N LYS A 135 -14.09 -10.13 -12.03
CA LYS A 135 -13.21 -9.65 -13.11
C LYS A 135 -12.34 -10.76 -13.71
N ASN A 136 -12.00 -11.82 -12.96
CA ASN A 136 -11.25 -12.96 -13.48
C ASN A 136 -12.12 -14.10 -14.01
N LEU A 137 -13.41 -14.17 -13.64
CA LEU A 137 -14.38 -15.11 -14.24
C LEU A 137 -14.89 -14.68 -15.62
N LYS A 138 -14.56 -13.45 -16.07
CA LYS A 138 -14.96 -12.90 -17.38
C LYS A 138 -13.89 -13.02 -18.47
N LYS A 139 -12.89 -13.88 -18.31
CA LYS A 139 -11.90 -14.19 -19.36
C LYS A 139 -12.01 -15.62 -19.83
#